data_AF-A0A3A0AM80-F1
#
_entry.id   AF-A0A3A0AM80-F1
#
_cell.length_a   1.000
_cell.length_b   1.000
_cell.length_c   1.000
_cell.angle_alpha   90.00
_cell.angle_beta   90.00
_cell.angle_gamma   90.00
#
_symmetry.space_group_name_H-M   'P 1'
#
loop_
_entity.id
_entity.type
_entity.pdbx_description
1 polymer ?
#
loop_
_entity_poly.entity_id
_entity_poly.type
_entity_poly.pdbx_seq_one_letter_code
_entity_poly.pdbx_strand_id
1 'polypeptide(L)'
;MRCGQMLSLLPTGDISPSLFYSRSRDTQSCCNDFSSFVDANICARIWLYPTNSRQRTTPEDTMNSIMTEYWPTFEMYQSLRTQLMEILTDEELRFSPGGANPTLGALCKEIGEIEHAYIESFKHFTMDFSYRNPEAALEQSVARLTAWFAELDQELKATIAGLSEEEVQNKVVVRGPNFQLPLQIQLAVYQEALLIFYGKATVYLKALNKEPSQQWREWIG
;
A
#
# COMPACT_ATOMS: atom_id res chain seq x y z
N MET A 1 10.75 -38.61 -44.45
CA MET A 1 9.82 -39.75 -44.22
C MET A 1 9.25 -39.63 -42.82
N ARG A 2 7.90 -39.58 -42.72
CA ARG A 2 6.98 -39.96 -41.60
C ARG A 2 7.15 -39.25 -40.23
N CYS A 3 6.17 -38.42 -39.86
CA CYS A 3 4.96 -38.72 -39.05
C CYS A 3 5.28 -38.67 -37.55
N GLY A 4 4.51 -38.02 -36.67
CA GLY A 4 3.21 -37.37 -36.83
C GLY A 4 2.74 -36.73 -35.53
N GLN A 5 1.63 -36.02 -35.66
CA GLN A 5 0.83 -35.36 -34.63
C GLN A 5 0.44 -36.28 -33.46
N MET A 6 0.31 -35.70 -32.26
CA MET A 6 -0.81 -36.06 -31.39
C MET A 6 -1.29 -34.81 -30.63
N LEU A 7 -2.55 -34.49 -30.92
CA LEU A 7 -3.36 -33.40 -30.41
C LEU A 7 -4.46 -34.04 -29.54
N SER A 8 -5.01 -33.28 -28.58
CA SER A 8 -6.27 -33.50 -27.84
C SER A 8 -6.17 -34.45 -26.62
N LEU A 9 -6.81 -34.26 -25.44
CA LEU A 9 -8.14 -33.73 -25.09
C LEU A 9 -8.22 -33.35 -23.57
N LEU A 10 -9.28 -32.59 -23.24
CA LEU A 10 -10.03 -32.45 -21.96
C LEU A 10 -9.81 -31.14 -21.15
N PRO A 11 -10.84 -30.63 -20.43
CA PRO A 11 -12.04 -30.01 -20.99
C PRO A 11 -12.35 -28.62 -20.38
N THR A 12 -12.95 -27.76 -21.19
CA THR A 12 -13.53 -26.46 -20.78
C THR A 12 -14.88 -26.68 -20.10
N GLY A 13 -14.98 -26.29 -18.83
CA GLY A 13 -16.24 -26.24 -18.09
C GLY A 13 -16.83 -24.84 -18.11
N ASP A 14 -17.92 -24.67 -18.86
CA ASP A 14 -18.80 -23.51 -18.87
C ASP A 14 -19.62 -23.44 -17.57
N ILE A 15 -19.61 -22.29 -16.89
CA ILE A 15 -20.62 -21.94 -15.89
C ILE A 15 -21.24 -20.61 -16.32
N SER A 16 -22.47 -20.68 -16.80
CA SER A 16 -23.29 -19.52 -17.16
C SER A 16 -24.10 -19.04 -15.94
N PRO A 17 -24.28 -17.72 -15.75
CA PRO A 17 -24.96 -17.12 -14.61
C PRO A 17 -26.45 -16.95 -14.89
N SER A 18 -27.32 -17.52 -14.04
CA SER A 18 -28.69 -17.03 -13.92
C SER A 18 -29.21 -17.27 -12.52
N LEU A 19 -29.58 -16.17 -11.85
CA LEU A 19 -30.80 -16.07 -11.06
C LEU A 19 -31.09 -14.59 -10.79
N PHE A 20 -31.89 -14.05 -11.70
CA PHE A 20 -32.71 -12.87 -11.51
C PHE A 20 -33.56 -13.03 -10.23
N TYR A 21 -33.52 -12.04 -9.34
CA TYR A 21 -34.63 -11.79 -8.42
C TYR A 21 -35.06 -10.33 -8.54
N SER A 22 -36.17 -10.13 -9.25
CA SER A 22 -36.89 -8.87 -9.40
C SER A 22 -38.25 -9.00 -8.72
N ARG A 23 -38.56 -8.12 -7.75
CA ARG A 23 -39.90 -7.70 -7.26
C ARG A 23 -39.69 -6.84 -6.01
N SER A 24 -40.40 -5.76 -5.73
CA SER A 24 -41.45 -5.01 -6.43
C SER A 24 -41.47 -3.60 -5.83
N ARG A 25 -41.79 -2.60 -6.66
CA ARG A 25 -42.35 -1.32 -6.19
C ARG A 25 -43.79 -1.55 -5.71
N ASP A 26 -44.33 -0.50 -5.07
CA ASP A 26 -45.69 -0.27 -4.55
C ASP A 26 -45.62 -0.13 -3.02
N THR A 27 -45.96 1.00 -2.41
CA THR A 27 -47.15 1.82 -2.64
C THR A 27 -46.90 3.30 -2.29
N GLN A 28 -47.33 4.16 -3.22
CA GLN A 28 -47.51 5.59 -3.03
C GLN A 28 -49.03 5.81 -3.06
N SER A 29 -49.65 6.12 -1.92
CA SER A 29 -51.04 6.59 -1.85
C SER A 29 -51.36 7.08 -0.45
N CYS A 30 -51.51 8.39 -0.27
CA CYS A 30 -52.79 9.01 0.06
C CYS A 30 -52.59 10.51 0.30
N CYS A 31 -53.35 11.28 -0.45
CA CYS A 31 -53.43 12.73 -0.46
C CYS A 31 -54.34 13.25 0.66
N ASN A 32 -54.28 14.58 0.84
CA ASN A 32 -55.37 15.48 1.28
C ASN A 32 -55.68 15.46 2.81
N ASP A 33 -55.97 16.57 3.49
CA ASP A 33 -56.64 17.80 3.07
C ASP A 33 -56.46 18.97 4.07
N PHE A 34 -56.62 20.18 3.55
CA PHE A 34 -57.22 21.40 4.14
C PHE A 34 -56.66 22.02 5.44
N SER A 35 -56.08 23.23 5.30
CA SER A 35 -56.72 24.44 5.85
C SER A 35 -56.11 25.70 5.25
N SER A 36 -56.94 26.40 4.48
CA SER A 36 -56.81 27.81 4.12
C SER A 36 -57.15 28.71 5.32
N PHE A 37 -56.37 29.76 5.58
CA PHE A 37 -56.88 31.12 5.83
C PHE A 37 -55.73 32.13 5.99
N VAL A 38 -55.64 33.05 5.02
CA VAL A 38 -55.35 34.50 5.10
C VAL A 38 -54.53 35.02 6.30
N ASP A 39 -53.32 35.56 6.06
CA ASP A 39 -53.08 37.02 6.15
C ASP A 39 -51.65 37.42 5.76
N ALA A 40 -51.58 38.47 4.95
CA ALA A 40 -50.37 39.16 4.55
C ALA A 40 -50.01 40.26 5.57
N ASN A 41 -48.71 40.58 5.65
CA ASN A 41 -48.07 41.68 6.38
C ASN A 41 -47.65 41.44 7.83
N ILE A 42 -46.45 40.87 8.01
CA ILE A 42 -45.49 41.38 9.00
C ILE A 42 -44.10 41.45 8.34
N CYS A 43 -43.73 42.66 7.93
CA CYS A 43 -42.34 43.05 7.72
C CYS A 43 -41.68 43.28 9.08
N ALA A 44 -40.53 42.65 9.34
CA ALA A 44 -39.28 43.33 9.75
C ALA A 44 -38.31 42.40 10.49
N ARG A 45 -37.03 42.50 10.09
CA ARG A 45 -35.81 42.18 10.85
C ARG A 45 -35.52 40.69 11.13
N ILE A 46 -34.89 40.05 10.15
CA ILE A 46 -33.85 39.05 10.44
C ILE A 46 -32.55 39.59 9.84
N TRP A 47 -31.69 40.06 10.74
CA TRP A 47 -30.32 40.42 10.42
C TRP A 47 -29.54 39.17 9.98
N LEU A 48 -28.75 39.38 8.94
CA LEU A 48 -27.67 38.55 8.43
C LEU A 48 -26.90 37.81 9.53
N TYR A 49 -26.98 36.48 9.52
CA TYR A 49 -25.89 35.63 10.01
C TYR A 49 -25.17 35.04 8.80
N PRO A 50 -23.95 35.48 8.47
CA PRO A 50 -23.02 34.57 7.81
C PRO A 50 -22.47 33.67 8.91
N THR A 51 -22.96 32.43 8.99
CA THR A 51 -22.27 31.33 9.68
C THR A 51 -20.99 31.02 8.92
N ASN A 52 -19.96 31.84 9.12
CA ASN A 52 -18.60 31.49 8.72
C ASN A 52 -17.96 30.75 9.89
N SER A 53 -18.40 29.52 10.12
CA SER A 53 -17.67 28.56 10.95
C SER A 53 -16.41 28.16 10.18
N ARG A 54 -15.37 28.99 10.24
CA ARG A 54 -14.01 28.49 10.06
C ARG A 54 -13.78 27.48 11.17
N GLN A 55 -14.03 26.20 10.87
CA GLN A 55 -13.47 25.11 11.65
C GLN A 55 -11.97 25.33 11.65
N ARG A 56 -11.45 25.65 12.82
CA ARG A 56 -10.02 25.73 13.06
C ARG A 56 -9.59 24.26 13.10
N THR A 57 -9.11 23.73 11.98
CA THR A 57 -8.55 22.39 11.90
C THR A 57 -7.44 22.31 12.94
N THR A 58 -7.57 21.39 13.90
CA THR A 58 -6.47 21.08 14.79
C THR A 58 -5.40 20.31 14.01
N PRO A 59 -4.14 20.29 14.44
CA PRO A 59 -3.11 19.47 13.80
C PRO A 59 -3.46 17.97 13.73
N GLU A 60 -4.31 17.49 14.65
CA GLU A 60 -4.85 16.12 14.63
C GLU A 60 -5.94 15.93 13.56
N ASP A 61 -6.74 16.95 13.24
CA ASP A 61 -7.73 16.90 12.15
C ASP A 61 -7.10 16.89 10.74
N THR A 62 -5.79 17.13 10.63
CA THR A 62 -5.07 17.17 9.35
C THR A 62 -4.41 15.86 8.95
N MET A 63 -4.34 14.85 9.84
CA MET A 63 -3.62 13.61 9.58
C MET A 63 -4.59 12.49 9.21
N ASN A 64 -4.33 11.80 8.08
CA ASN A 64 -5.22 10.75 7.59
C ASN A 64 -5.17 9.47 8.47
N SER A 65 -6.19 8.62 8.30
CA SER A 65 -6.40 7.39 9.07
C SER A 65 -5.25 6.39 8.96
N ILE A 66 -4.54 6.32 7.82
CA ILE A 66 -3.34 5.47 7.69
C ILE A 66 -2.25 5.94 8.65
N MET A 67 -2.00 7.25 8.69
CA MET A 67 -0.97 7.84 9.53
C MET A 67 -1.27 7.73 11.03
N THR A 68 -2.55 7.82 11.43
CA THR A 68 -2.94 7.74 12.84
C THR A 68 -3.03 6.31 13.36
N GLU A 69 -3.60 5.39 12.58
CA GLU A 69 -3.95 4.05 13.06
C GLU A 69 -2.88 3.01 12.71
N TYR A 70 -2.24 3.14 11.55
CA TYR A 70 -1.40 2.07 10.99
C TYR A 70 0.09 2.39 11.01
N TRP A 71 0.44 3.64 10.68
CA TRP A 71 1.84 4.05 10.48
C TRP A 71 2.77 3.77 11.66
N PRO A 72 2.39 3.98 12.94
CA PRO A 72 3.28 3.69 14.06
C PRO A 72 3.73 2.21 14.11
N THR A 73 2.85 1.29 13.73
CA THR A 73 3.21 -0.14 13.65
C THR A 73 4.02 -0.42 12.38
N PHE A 74 3.68 0.25 11.28
CA PHE A 74 4.42 0.12 10.01
C PHE A 74 5.91 0.51 10.13
N GLU A 75 6.22 1.59 10.86
CA GLU A 75 7.61 2.02 11.12
C GLU A 75 8.44 0.95 11.83
N MET A 76 7.81 0.13 12.67
CA MET A 76 8.49 -1.00 13.31
C MET A 76 8.87 -2.11 12.32
N TYR A 77 8.15 -2.25 11.20
CA TYR A 77 8.59 -3.14 10.12
C TYR A 77 9.78 -2.54 9.37
N GLN A 78 9.78 -1.24 9.07
CA GLN A 78 10.94 -0.59 8.42
C GLN A 78 12.19 -0.64 9.31
N SER A 79 12.04 -0.54 10.64
CA SER A 79 13.18 -0.60 11.58
C SER A 79 13.96 -1.91 11.51
N LEU A 80 13.33 -3.04 11.13
CA LEU A 80 14.02 -4.31 10.95
C LEU A 80 15.08 -4.23 9.85
N ARG A 81 14.84 -3.46 8.78
CA ARG A 81 15.81 -3.26 7.70
C ARG A 81 16.99 -2.41 8.16
N THR A 82 16.77 -1.41 9.01
CA THR A 82 17.85 -0.66 9.66
C THR A 82 18.71 -1.58 10.53
N GLN A 83 18.08 -2.42 11.37
CA GLN A 83 18.78 -3.38 12.21
C GLN A 83 19.56 -4.42 11.40
N LEU A 84 19.04 -4.82 10.24
CA LEU A 84 19.78 -5.67 9.29
C LEU A 84 21.05 -4.96 8.82
N MET A 85 20.98 -3.69 8.42
CA MET A 85 22.16 -2.96 7.95
C MET A 85 23.22 -2.78 9.05
N GLU A 86 22.81 -2.62 10.31
CA GLU A 86 23.72 -2.46 11.45
C GLU A 86 24.63 -3.67 11.70
N ILE A 87 24.21 -4.87 11.30
CA ILE A 87 24.97 -6.11 11.55
C ILE A 87 25.77 -6.60 10.33
N LEU A 88 25.63 -5.93 9.18
CA LEU A 88 26.28 -6.31 7.93
C LEU A 88 27.54 -5.51 7.66
N THR A 89 28.42 -6.09 6.85
CA THR A 89 29.60 -5.45 6.26
C THR A 89 29.50 -5.45 4.74
N ASP A 90 30.26 -4.57 4.08
CA ASP A 90 30.30 -4.49 2.60
C ASP A 90 30.72 -5.82 1.95
N GLU A 91 31.55 -6.62 2.61
CA GLU A 91 31.95 -7.95 2.10
C GLU A 91 30.77 -8.92 2.09
N GLU A 92 29.96 -8.90 3.15
CA GLU A 92 28.82 -9.80 3.32
C GLU A 92 27.69 -9.51 2.33
N LEU A 93 27.62 -8.29 1.80
CA LEU A 93 26.70 -7.96 0.70
C LEU A 93 26.97 -8.77 -0.57
N ARG A 94 28.20 -9.27 -0.77
CA ARG A 94 28.55 -10.11 -1.93
C ARG A 94 28.20 -11.58 -1.73
N PHE A 95 27.81 -11.98 -0.52
CA PHE A 95 27.46 -13.36 -0.23
C PHE A 95 26.19 -13.78 -0.98
N SER A 96 26.21 -15.00 -1.54
CA SER A 96 25.05 -15.69 -2.08
C SER A 96 25.03 -17.13 -1.53
N PRO A 97 23.87 -17.65 -1.10
CA PRO A 97 23.74 -19.05 -0.68
C PRO A 97 23.82 -20.04 -1.85
N GLY A 98 24.03 -19.57 -3.08
CA GLY A 98 24.15 -20.37 -4.29
C GLY A 98 22.82 -20.60 -5.01
N GLY A 99 22.89 -21.31 -6.14
CA GLY A 99 21.74 -21.52 -7.04
C GLY A 99 21.35 -20.25 -7.80
N ALA A 100 20.06 -20.01 -7.93
CA ALA A 100 19.52 -18.79 -8.57
C ALA A 100 19.31 -17.63 -7.58
N ASN A 101 19.76 -17.77 -6.33
CA ASN A 101 19.61 -16.72 -5.33
C ASN A 101 20.56 -15.55 -5.63
N PRO A 102 20.08 -14.29 -5.55
CA PRO A 102 20.94 -13.13 -5.71
C PRO A 102 22.00 -13.05 -4.60
N THR A 103 22.88 -12.06 -4.69
CA THR A 103 23.70 -11.69 -3.54
C THR A 103 22.83 -10.99 -2.49
N LEU A 104 23.28 -10.93 -1.24
CA LEU A 104 22.56 -10.21 -0.18
C LEU A 104 22.36 -8.73 -0.53
N GLY A 105 23.38 -8.10 -1.09
CA GLY A 105 23.31 -6.73 -1.57
C GLY A 105 22.28 -6.53 -2.67
N ALA A 106 22.22 -7.44 -3.65
CA ALA A 106 21.22 -7.38 -4.72
C ALA A 106 19.80 -7.62 -4.19
N LEU A 107 19.63 -8.50 -3.19
CA LEU A 107 18.35 -8.68 -2.49
C LEU A 107 17.94 -7.41 -1.74
N CYS A 108 18.87 -6.73 -1.07
CA CYS A 108 18.62 -5.43 -0.43
C CYS A 108 18.26 -4.37 -1.46
N LYS A 109 18.95 -4.33 -2.60
CA LYS A 109 18.61 -3.41 -3.69
C LYS A 109 17.19 -3.65 -4.21
N GLU A 110 16.82 -4.90 -4.44
CA GLU A 110 15.49 -5.29 -4.92
C GLU A 110 14.37 -4.78 -4.00
N ILE A 111 14.50 -4.92 -2.67
CA ILE A 111 13.46 -4.42 -1.77
C ILE A 111 13.34 -2.89 -1.76
N GLY A 112 14.45 -2.16 -1.98
CA GLY A 112 14.41 -0.70 -2.14
C GLY A 112 13.74 -0.28 -3.45
N GLU A 113 13.96 -1.01 -4.55
CA GLU A 113 13.25 -0.78 -5.82
C GLU A 113 11.74 -1.08 -5.69
N ILE A 114 11.38 -2.10 -4.91
CA ILE A 114 9.99 -2.40 -4.57
C ILE A 114 9.37 -1.25 -3.76
N GLU A 115 10.06 -0.73 -2.75
CA GLU A 115 9.58 0.42 -1.98
C GLU A 115 9.34 1.64 -2.86
N HIS A 116 10.29 1.96 -3.74
CA HIS A 116 10.12 3.02 -4.73
C HIS A 116 8.85 2.81 -5.58
N ALA A 117 8.62 1.58 -6.07
CA ALA A 117 7.39 1.27 -6.82
C ALA A 117 6.12 1.51 -5.99
N TYR A 118 6.14 1.22 -4.68
CA TYR A 118 5.03 1.51 -3.78
C TYR A 118 4.83 3.01 -3.54
N ILE A 119 5.90 3.77 -3.31
CA ILE A 119 5.87 5.23 -3.20
C ILE A 119 5.18 5.83 -4.43
N GLU A 120 5.65 5.48 -5.62
CA GLU A 120 5.08 5.95 -6.88
C GLU A 120 3.61 5.53 -7.04
N SER A 121 3.25 4.35 -6.54
CA SER A 121 1.86 3.89 -6.58
C SER A 121 0.91 4.72 -5.73
N PHE A 122 1.38 5.31 -4.62
CA PHE A 122 0.59 6.23 -3.81
C PHE A 122 0.49 7.63 -4.43
N LYS A 123 1.52 8.06 -5.19
CA LYS A 123 1.49 9.34 -5.91
C LYS A 123 0.62 9.29 -7.16
N HIS A 124 0.63 8.17 -7.88
CA HIS A 124 0.06 8.06 -9.22
C HIS A 124 -1.17 7.16 -9.29
N PHE A 125 -1.51 6.46 -8.21
CA PHE A 125 -2.62 5.51 -8.15
C PHE A 125 -2.52 4.38 -9.19
N THR A 126 -1.30 4.08 -9.63
CA THR A 126 -0.96 2.99 -10.55
C THR A 126 0.33 2.33 -10.09
N MET A 127 0.39 1.00 -10.14
CA MET A 127 1.59 0.26 -9.77
C MET A 127 2.45 -0.05 -11.00
N ASP A 128 3.75 0.27 -10.92
CA ASP A 128 4.76 -0.10 -11.89
C ASP A 128 6.02 -0.64 -11.19
N PHE A 129 6.38 -1.88 -11.47
CA PHE A 129 7.58 -2.54 -10.94
C PHE A 129 8.77 -2.48 -11.91
N SER A 130 8.71 -1.66 -12.95
CA SER A 130 9.78 -1.54 -13.96
C SER A 130 10.99 -0.75 -13.49
N TYR A 131 10.84 0.08 -12.45
CA TYR A 131 11.92 0.92 -11.93
C TYR A 131 13.14 0.10 -11.51
N ARG A 132 14.32 0.53 -11.95
CA ARG A 132 15.61 -0.01 -11.49
C ARG A 132 16.51 1.12 -11.08
N ASN A 133 17.12 1.01 -9.91
CA ASN A 133 18.07 2.01 -9.45
C ASN A 133 19.33 1.93 -10.33
N PRO A 134 19.74 3.03 -11.00
CA PRO A 134 20.83 3.02 -11.97
C PRO A 134 22.21 2.87 -11.33
N GLU A 135 22.33 3.06 -10.02
CA GLU A 135 23.59 2.97 -9.31
C GLU A 135 24.03 1.51 -9.14
N ALA A 136 25.02 1.09 -9.93
CA ALA A 136 25.55 -0.27 -9.90
C ALA A 136 26.31 -0.60 -8.60
N ALA A 137 26.90 0.40 -7.94
CA ALA A 137 27.68 0.22 -6.72
C ALA A 137 26.83 0.18 -5.43
N LEU A 138 25.52 0.46 -5.54
CA LEU A 138 24.62 0.55 -4.40
C LEU A 138 24.59 -0.76 -3.61
N GLU A 139 24.43 -1.89 -4.30
CA GLU A 139 24.40 -3.23 -3.69
C GLU A 139 25.72 -3.69 -3.07
N GLN A 140 26.78 -2.89 -3.13
CA GLN A 140 28.11 -3.22 -2.62
C GLN A 140 28.49 -2.41 -1.38
N SER A 141 27.63 -1.51 -0.91
CA SER A 141 27.92 -0.64 0.22
C SER A 141 26.76 -0.55 1.20
N VAL A 142 26.99 -1.01 2.43
CA VAL A 142 26.03 -0.92 3.54
C VAL A 142 25.66 0.53 3.78
N ALA A 143 26.64 1.44 3.80
CA ALA A 143 26.40 2.86 4.03
C ALA A 143 25.46 3.47 2.96
N ARG A 144 25.62 3.08 1.69
CA ARG A 144 24.76 3.59 0.60
C ARG A 144 23.36 2.99 0.66
N LEU A 145 23.23 1.68 0.90
CA LEU A 145 21.93 1.04 1.10
C LEU A 145 21.17 1.65 2.28
N THR A 146 21.85 1.87 3.42
CA THR A 146 21.26 2.51 4.61
C THR A 146 20.75 3.91 4.31
N ALA A 147 21.57 4.74 3.64
CA ALA A 147 21.15 6.10 3.27
C ALA A 147 19.95 6.07 2.32
N TRP A 148 19.99 5.20 1.32
CA TRP A 148 18.91 5.09 0.35
C TRP A 148 17.61 4.58 0.96
N PHE A 149 17.65 3.58 1.86
CA PHE A 149 16.46 3.15 2.59
C PHE A 149 15.90 4.26 3.47
N ALA A 150 16.73 5.04 4.15
CA ALA A 150 16.25 6.16 4.96
C ALA A 150 15.55 7.24 4.12
N GLU A 151 16.07 7.52 2.91
CA GLU A 151 15.43 8.42 1.95
C GLU A 151 14.07 7.88 1.49
N LEU A 152 14.01 6.60 1.11
CA LEU A 152 12.78 5.93 0.71
C LEU A 152 11.74 5.90 1.84
N ASP A 153 12.16 5.58 3.06
CA ASP A 153 11.28 5.53 4.24
C ASP A 153 10.67 6.92 4.53
N GLN A 154 11.50 7.97 4.47
CA GLN A 154 11.05 9.34 4.64
C GLN A 154 10.09 9.77 3.52
N GLU A 155 10.40 9.40 2.27
CA GLU A 155 9.58 9.74 1.12
C GLU A 155 8.22 9.01 1.14
N LEU A 156 8.20 7.73 1.50
CA LEU A 156 6.98 6.96 1.68
C LEU A 156 6.10 7.59 2.77
N LYS A 157 6.70 7.90 3.93
CA LYS A 157 6.02 8.59 5.02
C LYS A 157 5.41 9.91 4.57
N ALA A 158 6.19 10.74 3.89
CA ALA A 158 5.74 12.05 3.41
C ALA A 158 4.63 11.91 2.37
N THR A 159 4.74 10.93 1.47
CA THR A 159 3.74 10.64 0.44
C THR A 159 2.42 10.24 1.08
N ILE A 160 2.44 9.31 2.04
CA ILE A 160 1.22 8.85 2.72
C ILE A 160 0.64 9.95 3.60
N ALA A 161 1.47 10.68 4.35
CA ALA A 161 1.00 11.80 5.17
C ALA A 161 0.42 12.95 4.34
N GLY A 162 0.84 13.10 3.09
CA GLY A 162 0.32 14.09 2.15
C GLY A 162 -1.06 13.76 1.56
N LEU A 163 -1.53 12.51 1.70
CA LEU A 163 -2.86 12.11 1.23
C LEU A 163 -3.95 12.69 2.13
N SER A 164 -5.01 13.20 1.51
CA SER A 164 -6.22 13.60 2.23
C SER A 164 -7.00 12.37 2.72
N GLU A 165 -7.82 12.54 3.76
CA GLU A 165 -8.70 11.47 4.23
C GLU A 165 -9.69 11.02 3.14
N GLU A 166 -10.20 11.94 2.34
CA GLU A 166 -11.08 11.62 1.20
C GLU A 166 -10.36 10.71 0.18
N GLU A 167 -9.09 10.96 -0.11
CA GLU A 167 -8.30 10.10 -0.98
C GLU A 167 -8.06 8.73 -0.36
N VAL A 168 -7.69 8.70 0.92
CA VAL A 168 -7.48 7.46 1.67
C VAL A 168 -8.72 6.56 1.68
N GLN A 169 -9.92 7.13 1.74
CA GLN A 169 -11.17 6.35 1.74
C GLN A 169 -11.65 5.94 0.34
N ASN A 170 -11.34 6.70 -0.70
CA ASN A 170 -12.00 6.55 -2.01
C ASN A 170 -11.05 6.21 -3.17
N LYS A 171 -9.75 6.47 -3.05
CA LYS A 171 -8.78 6.16 -4.11
C LYS A 171 -8.38 4.69 -4.04
N VAL A 172 -8.03 4.18 -5.21
CA VAL A 172 -7.52 2.82 -5.39
C VAL A 172 -6.27 2.87 -6.26
N VAL A 173 -5.33 1.96 -6.02
CA VAL A 173 -4.17 1.74 -6.87
C VAL A 173 -4.50 0.68 -7.91
N VAL A 174 -4.35 1.02 -9.18
CA VAL A 174 -4.49 0.08 -10.30
C VAL A 174 -3.19 -0.71 -10.48
N ARG A 175 -3.25 -2.03 -10.33
CA ARG A 175 -2.11 -2.95 -10.46
C ARG A 175 -2.16 -3.81 -11.74
N GLY A 176 -3.24 -3.68 -12.50
CA GLY A 176 -3.51 -4.42 -13.73
C GLY A 176 -4.97 -4.25 -14.16
N PRO A 177 -5.39 -4.84 -15.29
CA PRO A 177 -6.71 -4.61 -15.87
C PRO A 177 -7.88 -4.98 -14.94
N ASN A 178 -7.68 -5.98 -14.07
CA ASN A 178 -8.71 -6.48 -13.15
C ASN A 178 -8.23 -6.53 -11.70
N PHE A 179 -7.19 -5.76 -11.35
CA PHE A 179 -6.63 -5.77 -9.99
C PHE A 179 -6.41 -4.35 -9.50
N GLN A 180 -7.24 -3.95 -8.54
CA GLN A 180 -7.23 -2.62 -7.93
C GLN A 180 -7.33 -2.79 -6.41
N LEU A 181 -6.59 -2.00 -5.65
CA LEU A 181 -6.55 -2.10 -4.19
C LEU A 181 -6.81 -0.73 -3.55
N PRO A 182 -7.64 -0.64 -2.50
CA PRO A 182 -7.70 0.55 -1.64
C PRO A 182 -6.32 0.89 -1.06
N LEU A 183 -6.07 2.16 -0.73
CA LEU A 183 -4.74 2.61 -0.29
C LEU A 183 -4.25 1.92 0.99
N GLN A 184 -5.13 1.63 1.94
CA GLN A 184 -4.79 0.90 3.17
C GLN A 184 -4.32 -0.53 2.83
N ILE A 185 -5.04 -1.21 1.94
CA ILE A 185 -4.68 -2.57 1.51
C ILE A 185 -3.38 -2.53 0.69
N GLN A 186 -3.19 -1.52 -0.13
CA GLN A 186 -1.95 -1.33 -0.87
C GLN A 186 -0.73 -1.24 0.07
N LEU A 187 -0.84 -0.50 1.17
CA LEU A 187 0.24 -0.41 2.18
C LEU A 187 0.44 -1.74 2.91
N ALA A 188 -0.63 -2.45 3.24
CA ALA A 188 -0.54 -3.79 3.84
C ALA A 188 0.18 -4.79 2.91
N VAL A 189 -0.08 -4.74 1.60
CA VAL A 189 0.65 -5.60 0.63
C VAL A 189 2.13 -5.21 0.56
N TYR A 190 2.49 -3.94 0.74
CA TYR A 190 3.90 -3.56 0.88
C TYR A 190 4.52 -4.11 2.17
N GLN A 191 3.80 -4.08 3.30
CA GLN A 191 4.24 -4.73 4.53
C GLN A 191 4.50 -6.23 4.33
N GLU A 192 3.64 -6.92 3.59
CA GLU A 192 3.85 -8.33 3.24
C GLU A 192 5.12 -8.54 2.40
N ALA A 193 5.43 -7.62 1.48
CA ALA A 193 6.67 -7.65 0.72
C ALA A 193 7.91 -7.51 1.62
N LEU A 194 7.86 -6.63 2.64
CA LEU A 194 8.91 -6.51 3.66
C LEU A 194 9.08 -7.82 4.43
N LEU A 195 7.99 -8.44 4.89
CA LEU A 195 8.03 -9.72 5.61
C LEU A 195 8.65 -10.85 4.77
N ILE A 196 8.30 -10.94 3.49
CA ILE A 196 8.90 -11.90 2.55
C ILE A 196 10.40 -11.63 2.41
N PHE A 197 10.80 -10.36 2.27
CA PHE A 197 12.21 -9.97 2.22
C PHE A 197 12.94 -10.36 3.51
N TYR A 198 12.38 -10.12 4.70
CA TYR A 198 13.00 -10.50 5.97
C TYR A 198 13.12 -12.02 6.13
N GLY A 199 12.12 -12.78 5.68
CA GLY A 199 12.21 -14.24 5.61
C GLY A 199 13.38 -14.69 4.73
N LYS A 200 13.53 -14.09 3.53
CA LYS A 200 14.68 -14.36 2.66
C LYS A 200 16.00 -13.96 3.33
N ALA A 201 16.12 -12.76 3.87
CA ALA A 201 17.33 -12.25 4.52
C ALA A 201 17.79 -13.14 5.69
N THR A 202 16.84 -13.71 6.44
CA THR A 202 17.13 -14.65 7.55
C THR A 202 17.95 -15.87 7.07
N VAL A 203 17.72 -16.35 5.85
CA VAL A 203 18.51 -17.46 5.27
C VAL A 203 19.97 -17.02 5.06
N TYR A 204 20.19 -15.80 4.58
CA TYR A 204 21.54 -15.25 4.38
C TYR A 204 22.24 -15.05 5.72
N LEU A 205 21.56 -14.48 6.71
CA LEU A 205 22.12 -14.28 8.05
C LEU A 205 22.55 -15.61 8.70
N LYS A 206 21.70 -16.65 8.62
CA LYS A 206 22.03 -17.99 9.12
C LYS A 206 23.26 -18.57 8.40
N ALA A 207 23.35 -18.42 7.09
CA ALA A 207 24.50 -18.90 6.33
C ALA A 207 25.80 -18.14 6.62
N LEU A 208 25.69 -16.85 6.98
CA LEU A 208 26.81 -16.00 7.42
C LEU A 208 27.13 -16.13 8.90
N ASN A 209 26.41 -16.98 9.65
CA ASN A 209 26.52 -17.12 11.10
C ASN A 209 26.35 -15.77 11.84
N LYS A 210 25.37 -14.98 11.41
CA LYS A 210 24.98 -13.69 12.00
C LYS A 210 23.77 -13.87 12.91
N GLU A 211 23.88 -13.33 14.12
CA GLU A 211 22.75 -13.24 15.04
C GLU A 211 21.92 -12.00 14.73
N PRO A 212 20.62 -12.15 14.41
CA PRO A 212 19.74 -11.01 14.21
C PRO A 212 19.40 -10.33 15.55
N SER A 213 18.75 -9.17 15.48
CA SER A 213 18.25 -8.46 16.66
C SER A 213 17.18 -9.26 17.41
N GLN A 214 16.85 -8.83 18.63
CA GLN A 214 15.74 -9.42 19.38
C GLN A 214 14.40 -9.20 18.68
N GLN A 215 14.13 -7.98 18.22
CA GLN A 215 12.88 -7.67 17.51
C GLN A 215 12.72 -8.55 16.27
N TRP A 216 13.79 -8.75 15.50
CA TRP A 216 13.77 -9.63 14.34
C TRP A 216 13.35 -11.06 14.70
N ARG A 217 13.91 -11.65 15.76
CA ARG A 217 13.52 -12.99 16.22
C ARG A 217 12.06 -13.06 16.66
N GLU A 218 11.57 -12.02 17.33
CA GLU A 218 10.19 -11.95 17.82
C GLU A 218 9.17 -11.81 16.68
N TRP A 219 9.56 -11.13 15.59
CA TRP A 219 8.66 -10.78 14.49
C TRP A 219 8.73 -11.75 13.31
N ILE A 220 9.92 -12.28 13.02
CA ILE A 220 10.19 -13.11 11.84
C ILE A 220 10.36 -14.59 12.19
N GLY A 221 10.95 -14.91 13.34
CA GLY A 221 11.33 -16.27 13.76
C GLY A 221 12.81 -16.61 13.50
#